data_AF-A0A517WL24-F1
#
_entry.id   AF-A0A517WL24-F1
#
_cell.length_a   1.000
_cell.length_b   1.000
_cell.length_c   1.000
_cell.angle_alpha   90.00
_cell.angle_beta   90.00
_cell.angle_gamma   90.00
#
_symmetry.space_group_name_H-M   'P 1'
#
loop_
_entity.id
_entity.type
_entity.pdbx_description
1 polymer ?
#
loop_
_entity_poly.entity_id
_entity_poly.type
_entity_poly.pdbx_seq_one_letter_code
_entity_poly.pdbx_strand_id
1 'polypeptide(L)'
;MSGQPRTSKLTILGRIGALGASLGTTFFYVLGALGISAAIGPIWIGVLGIGLFVFVMWTIIRFLGWVIAGDDPAYQQYIAEGGDPYFDGLPPPFNTDSWTQRIGGLSEPVTDFVPPDHWLYQCQRCGARVEHEIDVCWNCGNGNDTMQCHCCGIIVREPSFGAFETTGVICPQCNSVIRAYPLSKET
;
A
#
# COMPACT_ATOMS: atom_id res chain seq x y z
N MET A 1 -57.90 -34.55 -57.12
CA MET A 1 -58.34 -33.45 -56.24
C MET A 1 -57.64 -33.64 -54.90
N SER A 2 -56.58 -32.87 -54.62
CA SER A 2 -55.83 -32.96 -53.36
C SER A 2 -56.63 -32.29 -52.24
N GLY A 3 -57.28 -33.11 -51.40
CA GLY A 3 -57.97 -32.62 -50.21
C GLY A 3 -56.95 -32.14 -49.19
N GLN A 4 -56.76 -30.82 -49.09
CA GLN A 4 -55.93 -30.22 -48.05
C GLN A 4 -56.49 -30.63 -46.67
N PRO A 5 -55.69 -31.22 -45.77
CA PRO A 5 -56.20 -31.69 -44.48
C PRO A 5 -56.66 -30.49 -43.64
N ARG A 6 -57.96 -30.47 -43.28
CA ARG A 6 -58.52 -29.45 -42.39
C ARG A 6 -57.84 -29.59 -41.03
N THR A 7 -57.08 -28.58 -40.63
CA THR A 7 -56.38 -28.57 -39.35
C THR A 7 -57.41 -28.65 -38.21
N SER A 8 -57.22 -29.58 -37.27
CA SER A 8 -58.19 -29.78 -36.19
C SER A 8 -58.26 -28.53 -35.30
N LYS A 9 -59.46 -28.18 -34.81
CA LYS A 9 -59.65 -27.06 -33.86
C LYS A 9 -58.74 -27.18 -32.63
N LEU A 10 -58.45 -28.41 -32.21
CA LEU A 10 -57.55 -28.71 -31.10
C LEU A 10 -56.10 -28.30 -31.37
N THR A 11 -55.63 -28.46 -32.61
CA THR A 11 -54.29 -28.01 -33.03
C THR A 11 -54.17 -26.49 -33.01
N ILE A 12 -55.22 -25.77 -33.40
CA ILE A 12 -55.25 -24.30 -33.35
C ILE A 12 -55.24 -23.81 -31.90
N LEU A 13 -56.07 -24.39 -31.04
CA LEU A 13 -56.10 -24.09 -29.61
C LEU A 13 -54.76 -24.42 -28.92
N GLY A 14 -54.14 -25.54 -29.27
CA GLY A 14 -52.81 -25.91 -28.77
C GLY A 14 -51.72 -24.91 -29.16
N ARG A 15 -51.76 -24.37 -30.38
CA ARG A 15 -50.82 -23.33 -30.84
C ARG A 15 -51.04 -22.00 -30.11
N ILE A 16 -52.28 -21.60 -29.89
CA ILE A 16 -52.62 -20.38 -29.12
C ILE A 16 -52.17 -20.55 -27.66
N GLY A 17 -52.43 -21.71 -27.05
CA GLY A 17 -51.97 -22.02 -25.70
C GLY A 17 -50.45 -22.02 -25.57
N ALA A 18 -49.74 -22.61 -26.51
CA ALA A 18 -48.27 -22.62 -26.54
C ALA A 18 -47.69 -21.20 -26.69
N LEU A 19 -48.28 -20.37 -27.57
CA LEU A 19 -47.90 -18.97 -27.71
C LEU A 19 -48.16 -18.21 -26.41
N GLY A 20 -49.34 -18.36 -25.81
CA GLY A 20 -49.69 -17.75 -24.53
C GLY A 20 -48.73 -18.15 -23.40
N ALA A 21 -48.37 -19.42 -23.31
CA ALA A 21 -47.40 -19.92 -22.33
C ALA A 21 -46.00 -19.34 -22.56
N SER A 22 -45.54 -19.25 -23.82
CA SER A 22 -44.25 -18.65 -24.14
C SER A 22 -44.20 -17.16 -23.82
N LEU A 23 -45.27 -16.41 -24.14
CA LEU A 23 -45.36 -14.98 -23.86
C LEU A 23 -45.44 -14.72 -22.36
N GLY A 24 -46.25 -15.50 -21.64
CA GLY A 24 -46.33 -15.42 -20.18
C GLY A 24 -44.99 -15.73 -19.51
N THR A 25 -44.31 -16.79 -19.94
CA THR A 25 -42.99 -17.16 -19.40
C THR A 25 -41.94 -16.08 -19.65
N THR A 26 -41.87 -15.54 -20.86
CA THR A 26 -40.97 -14.43 -21.19
C THR A 26 -41.28 -13.19 -20.35
N PHE A 27 -42.55 -12.85 -20.18
CA PHE A 27 -42.97 -11.73 -19.34
C PHE A 27 -42.54 -11.92 -17.87
N PHE A 28 -42.73 -13.11 -17.31
CA PHE A 28 -42.26 -13.43 -15.96
C PHE A 28 -40.74 -13.32 -15.81
N TYR A 29 -39.97 -13.78 -16.80
CA TYR A 29 -38.50 -13.63 -16.77
C TYR A 29 -38.07 -12.17 -16.85
N VAL A 30 -38.72 -11.35 -17.68
CA VAL A 30 -38.43 -9.92 -17.76
C VAL A 30 -38.75 -9.23 -16.45
N LEU A 31 -39.89 -9.51 -15.83
CA LEU A 31 -40.23 -8.97 -14.51
C LEU A 31 -39.25 -9.43 -13.42
N GLY A 32 -38.83 -10.69 -13.44
CA GLY A 32 -37.82 -11.22 -12.53
C GLY A 32 -36.47 -10.51 -12.69
N ALA A 33 -36.00 -10.33 -13.93
CA ALA A 33 -34.76 -9.62 -14.22
C ALA A 33 -34.81 -8.14 -13.80
N LEU A 34 -35.94 -7.46 -14.03
CA LEU A 34 -36.15 -6.08 -13.60
C LEU A 34 -36.20 -5.98 -12.07
N GLY A 35 -36.87 -6.91 -11.39
CA GLY A 35 -36.92 -6.97 -9.93
C GLY A 35 -35.53 -7.18 -9.30
N ILE A 36 -34.74 -8.10 -9.85
CA ILE A 36 -33.35 -8.31 -9.44
C ILE A 36 -32.53 -7.04 -9.68
N SER A 37 -32.62 -6.45 -10.88
CA SER A 37 -31.85 -5.24 -11.23
C SER A 37 -32.21 -4.04 -10.35
N ALA A 38 -33.48 -3.87 -9.96
CA ALA A 38 -33.88 -2.83 -9.03
C ALA A 38 -33.33 -3.07 -7.60
N ALA A 39 -33.21 -4.34 -7.19
CA ALA A 39 -32.71 -4.70 -5.86
C ALA A 39 -31.19 -4.54 -5.72
N ILE A 40 -30.40 -4.93 -6.72
CA ILE A 40 -28.93 -4.88 -6.67
C ILE A 40 -28.32 -3.72 -7.47
N GLY A 41 -29.06 -3.08 -8.37
CA GLY A 41 -28.59 -1.95 -9.19
C GLY A 41 -27.99 -0.80 -8.37
N PRO A 42 -28.62 -0.35 -7.26
CA PRO A 42 -28.04 0.68 -6.40
C PRO A 42 -26.70 0.26 -5.77
N ILE A 43 -26.50 -1.03 -5.49
CA ILE A 43 -25.23 -1.55 -4.94
C ILE A 43 -24.13 -1.45 -6.00
N TRP A 44 -24.42 -1.85 -7.25
CA TRP A 44 -23.46 -1.72 -8.35
C TRP A 44 -23.10 -0.27 -8.65
N ILE A 45 -24.11 0.62 -8.68
CA ILE A 45 -23.88 2.07 -8.85
C ILE A 45 -23.04 2.62 -7.69
N GLY A 46 -23.29 2.16 -6.46
CA GLY A 46 -22.49 2.52 -5.29
C GLY A 46 -21.03 2.06 -5.40
N VAL A 47 -20.80 0.77 -5.68
CA VAL A 47 -19.44 0.20 -5.76
C VAL A 47 -18.66 0.79 -6.93
N LEU A 48 -19.26 0.89 -8.11
CA LEU A 48 -18.62 1.49 -9.28
C LEU A 48 -18.42 2.99 -9.09
N GLY A 49 -19.37 3.69 -8.48
CA GLY A 49 -19.27 5.11 -8.18
C GLY A 49 -18.16 5.42 -7.19
N ILE A 50 -18.08 4.66 -6.09
CA ILE A 50 -17.00 4.79 -5.09
C ILE A 50 -15.65 4.42 -5.71
N GLY A 51 -15.57 3.31 -6.45
CA GLY A 51 -14.33 2.89 -7.12
C GLY A 51 -13.85 3.93 -8.13
N LEU A 52 -14.76 4.49 -8.94
CA LEU A 52 -14.44 5.56 -9.89
C LEU A 52 -13.98 6.82 -9.16
N PHE A 53 -14.67 7.21 -8.09
CA PHE A 53 -14.27 8.38 -7.30
C PHE A 53 -12.87 8.21 -6.68
N VAL A 54 -12.59 7.07 -6.06
CA VAL A 54 -11.26 6.75 -5.51
C VAL A 54 -10.20 6.81 -6.60
N PHE A 55 -10.45 6.20 -7.75
CA PHE A 55 -9.52 6.23 -8.89
C PHE A 55 -9.25 7.67 -9.39
N VAL A 56 -10.29 8.49 -9.50
CA VAL A 56 -10.13 9.90 -9.93
C VAL A 56 -9.35 10.70 -8.88
N MET A 57 -9.66 10.56 -7.60
CA MET A 57 -8.93 11.28 -6.53
C MET A 57 -7.46 10.84 -6.46
N TRP A 58 -7.20 9.53 -6.53
CA TRP A 58 -5.85 8.97 -6.60
C TRP A 58 -5.06 9.56 -7.79
N THR A 59 -5.69 9.61 -8.97
CA THR A 59 -5.06 10.16 -10.19
C THR A 59 -4.74 11.65 -10.03
N ILE A 60 -5.66 12.44 -9.46
CA ILE A 60 -5.46 13.86 -9.21
C ILE A 60 -4.29 14.08 -8.24
N ILE A 61 -4.27 13.37 -7.10
CA ILE A 61 -3.21 13.54 -6.09
C ILE A 61 -1.86 13.13 -6.66
N ARG A 62 -1.79 12.02 -7.40
CA ARG A 62 -0.53 11.55 -7.99
C ARG A 62 -0.01 12.48 -9.08
N PHE A 63 -0.92 13.04 -9.89
CA PHE A 63 -0.58 14.06 -10.88
C PHE A 63 -0.09 15.36 -10.22
N LEU A 64 -0.79 15.86 -9.20
CA LEU A 64 -0.38 17.06 -8.47
C LEU A 64 0.98 16.87 -7.77
N GLY A 65 1.20 15.72 -7.12
CA GLY A 65 2.48 15.39 -6.52
C GLY A 65 3.62 15.39 -7.53
N TRP A 66 3.39 14.81 -8.71
CA TRP A 66 4.37 14.84 -9.80
C TRP A 66 4.62 16.26 -10.35
N VAL A 67 3.58 17.09 -10.51
CA VAL A 67 3.76 18.49 -10.97
C VAL A 67 4.56 19.32 -9.96
N ILE A 68 4.35 19.09 -8.67
CA ILE A 68 4.97 19.90 -7.61
C ILE A 68 6.40 19.42 -7.29
N ALA A 69 6.61 18.11 -7.21
CA ALA A 69 7.83 17.49 -6.69
C ALA A 69 8.46 16.47 -7.66
N GLY A 70 8.02 16.40 -8.92
CA GLY A 70 8.50 15.42 -9.90
C GLY A 70 10.00 15.49 -10.16
N ASP A 71 10.62 16.65 -10.03
CA ASP A 71 12.08 16.81 -10.19
C ASP A 71 12.85 16.65 -8.87
N ASP A 72 12.16 16.45 -7.74
CA ASP A 72 12.79 16.25 -6.42
C ASP A 72 13.29 14.80 -6.28
N PRO A 73 14.60 14.56 -6.07
CA PRO A 73 15.14 13.22 -5.84
C PRO A 73 14.46 12.48 -4.68
N ALA A 74 14.04 13.19 -3.63
CA ALA A 74 13.37 12.58 -2.48
C ALA A 74 11.97 12.07 -2.86
N TYR A 75 11.21 12.83 -3.65
CA TYR A 75 9.92 12.39 -4.16
C TYR A 75 10.06 11.19 -5.10
N GLN A 76 11.07 11.20 -5.97
CA GLN A 76 11.35 10.08 -6.87
C GLN A 76 11.72 8.80 -6.11
N GLN A 77 12.53 8.91 -5.06
CA GLN A 77 12.85 7.78 -4.19
C GLN A 77 11.60 7.24 -3.47
N TYR A 78 10.79 8.13 -2.88
CA TYR A 78 9.54 7.76 -2.23
C TYR A 78 8.60 6.96 -3.15
N ILE A 79 8.37 7.43 -4.39
CA ILE A 79 7.54 6.71 -5.36
C ILE A 79 8.20 5.38 -5.79
N ALA A 80 9.52 5.33 -5.94
CA ALA A 80 10.26 4.13 -6.33
C ALA A 80 10.23 3.03 -5.24
N GLU A 81 10.15 3.43 -3.98
CA GLU A 81 10.00 2.53 -2.82
C GLU A 81 8.55 2.04 -2.62
N GLY A 82 7.61 2.52 -3.46
CA GLY A 82 6.21 2.11 -3.44
C GLY A 82 5.28 3.05 -2.69
N GLY A 83 5.77 4.20 -2.23
CA GLY A 83 4.96 5.22 -1.58
C GLY A 83 3.82 5.72 -2.46
N ASP A 84 2.68 6.00 -1.84
CA ASP A 84 1.47 6.47 -2.51
C ASP A 84 0.83 7.64 -1.74
N PRO A 85 0.94 8.90 -2.22
CA PRO A 85 0.46 10.05 -1.46
C PRO A 85 -1.05 10.03 -1.16
N TYR A 86 -1.86 9.30 -1.93
CA TYR A 86 -3.29 9.18 -1.68
C TYR A 86 -3.55 8.15 -0.58
N PHE A 87 -3.02 6.93 -0.72
CA PHE A 87 -3.28 5.85 0.23
C PHE A 87 -2.55 6.05 1.56
N ASP A 88 -1.34 6.60 1.55
CA ASP A 88 -0.52 6.74 2.75
C ASP A 88 -1.11 7.77 3.73
N GLY A 89 -1.86 8.75 3.22
CA GLY A 89 -2.59 9.73 4.00
C GLY A 89 -3.90 9.23 4.61
N LEU A 90 -4.38 8.04 4.26
CA LEU A 90 -5.66 7.52 4.77
C LEU A 90 -5.51 6.96 6.19
N PRO A 91 -6.54 7.07 7.04
CA PRO A 91 -6.56 6.37 8.32
C PRO A 91 -6.77 4.85 8.14
N PRO A 92 -6.50 4.04 9.18
CA PRO A 92 -6.98 2.66 9.22
C PRO A 92 -8.49 2.59 8.94
N PRO A 93 -9.00 1.57 8.23
CA PRO A 93 -8.30 0.35 7.78
C PRO A 93 -7.61 0.45 6.41
N PHE A 94 -7.62 1.61 5.75
CA PHE A 94 -7.13 1.74 4.37
C PHE A 94 -5.62 1.86 4.29
N ASN A 95 -5.00 2.45 5.31
CA ASN A 95 -3.58 2.32 5.59
C ASN A 95 -3.47 1.65 6.97
N THR A 96 -2.82 0.49 7.04
CA THR A 96 -2.57 -0.25 8.30
C THR A 96 -1.16 -0.05 8.82
N ASP A 97 -0.36 0.78 8.16
CA ASP A 97 0.99 1.10 8.61
C ASP A 97 0.93 1.78 9.97
N SER A 98 1.95 1.47 10.78
CA SER A 98 2.16 2.13 12.06
C SER A 98 2.34 3.63 11.85
N TRP A 99 2.08 4.42 12.89
CA TRP A 99 2.31 5.86 12.84
C TRP A 99 3.77 6.19 12.49
N THR A 100 4.70 5.39 12.99
CA THR A 100 6.13 5.59 12.76
C THR A 100 6.52 5.28 11.32
N GLN A 101 5.94 4.26 10.69
CA GLN A 101 6.15 3.98 9.27
C GLN A 101 5.58 5.09 8.37
N ARG A 102 4.44 5.68 8.74
CA ARG A 102 3.86 6.82 7.99
C ARG A 102 4.71 8.09 8.05
N ILE A 103 5.41 8.32 9.16
CA ILE A 103 6.26 9.51 9.34
C ILE A 103 7.67 9.27 8.81
N GLY A 104 8.26 8.13 9.19
CA GLY A 104 9.67 7.83 8.89
C GLY A 104 9.89 7.20 7.52
N GLY A 105 8.83 6.70 6.87
CA GLY A 105 8.88 6.21 5.49
C GLY A 105 9.56 4.85 5.31
N LEU A 106 10.18 4.28 6.36
CA LEU A 106 10.80 2.96 6.28
C LEU A 106 9.79 1.89 6.69
N SER A 107 9.74 0.80 5.92
CA SER A 107 8.94 -0.37 6.27
C SER A 107 9.45 -1.03 7.55
N GLU A 108 8.54 -1.37 8.46
CA GLU A 108 8.93 -2.12 9.66
C GLU A 108 9.29 -3.58 9.30
N PRO A 109 10.34 -4.14 9.93
CA PRO A 109 10.73 -5.52 9.69
C PRO A 109 9.67 -6.48 10.23
N VAL A 110 9.46 -7.59 9.50
CA VAL A 110 8.57 -8.67 9.94
C VAL A 110 9.27 -9.45 11.06
N THR A 111 8.85 -9.24 12.30
CA THR A 111 9.41 -9.93 13.48
C THR A 111 8.32 -10.29 14.49
N ASP A 112 8.61 -11.21 15.41
CA ASP A 112 7.71 -11.59 16.51
C ASP A 112 7.65 -10.55 17.63
N PHE A 113 8.62 -9.63 17.67
CA PHE A 113 8.63 -8.55 18.64
C PHE A 113 7.79 -7.38 18.11
N VAL A 114 6.79 -6.97 18.89
CA VAL A 114 5.99 -5.78 18.61
C VAL A 114 6.54 -4.62 19.42
N PRO A 115 7.31 -3.69 18.80
CA PRO A 115 7.81 -2.53 19.52
C PRO A 115 6.66 -1.66 20.04
N PRO A 116 6.82 -0.99 21.21
CA PRO A 116 5.79 -0.14 21.77
C PRO A 116 5.35 0.99 20.83
N ASP A 117 4.05 1.34 20.87
CA ASP A 117 3.48 2.36 19.98
C ASP A 117 4.02 3.78 20.22
N HIS A 118 4.62 4.05 21.38
CA HIS A 118 5.24 5.35 21.69
C HIS A 118 6.66 5.51 21.12
N TRP A 119 7.21 4.50 20.45
CA TRP A 119 8.51 4.59 19.77
C TRP A 119 8.37 5.28 18.43
N LEU A 120 8.83 6.53 18.36
CA LEU A 120 8.61 7.44 17.23
C LEU A 120 9.77 7.49 16.23
N TYR A 121 10.86 6.76 16.47
CA TYR A 121 12.06 6.77 15.62
C TYR A 121 12.19 5.45 14.86
N GLN A 122 12.88 5.49 13.71
CA GLN A 122 13.20 4.29 12.92
C GLN A 122 14.70 4.12 12.73
N CYS A 123 15.15 2.87 12.80
CA CYS A 123 16.52 2.51 12.45
C CYS A 123 16.75 2.70 10.94
N GLN A 124 17.65 3.59 10.57
CA GLN A 124 17.99 3.90 9.17
C GLN A 124 18.54 2.70 8.37
N ARG A 125 18.96 1.63 9.06
CA ARG A 125 19.50 0.43 8.41
C ARG A 125 18.46 -0.64 8.10
N CYS A 126 17.42 -0.77 8.92
CA CYS A 126 16.46 -1.88 8.80
C CYS A 126 14.99 -1.50 8.99
N GLY A 127 14.68 -0.22 9.21
CA GLY A 127 13.31 0.28 9.40
C GLY A 127 12.66 -0.03 10.75
N ALA A 128 13.32 -0.80 11.63
CA ALA A 128 12.78 -1.13 12.95
C ALA A 128 12.49 0.12 13.79
N ARG A 129 11.33 0.18 14.46
CA ARG A 129 11.04 1.21 15.46
C ARG A 129 12.03 1.16 16.61
N VAL A 130 12.50 2.30 17.09
CA VAL A 130 13.43 2.42 18.23
C VAL A 130 12.97 3.52 19.19
N GLU A 131 13.34 3.40 20.46
CA GLU A 131 12.87 4.30 21.53
C GLU A 131 13.41 5.73 21.37
N HIS A 132 14.69 5.85 20.98
CA HIS A 132 15.38 7.12 20.83
C HIS A 132 16.02 7.23 19.43
N GLU A 133 16.20 8.46 18.95
CA GLU A 133 16.95 8.75 17.70
C GLU A 133 18.40 8.25 17.76
N ILE A 134 18.95 8.21 18.98
CA ILE A 134 20.32 7.84 19.30
C ILE A 134 20.24 6.61 20.22
N ASP A 135 20.17 5.42 19.64
CA ASP A 135 20.09 4.16 20.38
C ASP A 135 20.77 3.00 19.63
N VAL A 136 20.79 1.81 20.23
CA VAL A 136 21.12 0.56 19.56
C VAL A 136 19.83 -0.07 19.03
N CYS A 137 19.81 -0.38 17.73
CA CYS A 137 18.66 -1.02 17.11
C CYS A 137 18.53 -2.45 17.65
N TRP A 138 17.43 -2.75 18.32
CA TRP A 138 17.15 -4.09 18.85
C TRP A 138 17.07 -5.16 17.76
N ASN A 139 16.72 -4.80 16.52
CA ASN A 139 16.53 -5.75 15.43
C ASN A 139 17.84 -6.09 14.70
N CYS A 140 18.61 -5.09 14.28
CA CYS A 140 19.82 -5.30 13.46
C CYS A 140 21.14 -4.93 14.15
N GLY A 141 21.09 -4.44 15.39
CA GLY A 141 22.28 -4.06 16.17
C GLY A 141 22.97 -2.78 15.71
N ASN A 142 22.41 -2.05 14.73
CA ASN A 142 22.95 -0.76 14.29
C ASN A 142 23.12 0.20 15.48
N GLY A 143 24.22 0.96 15.55
CA GLY A 143 24.54 1.80 16.72
C GLY A 143 25.32 1.06 17.82
N ASN A 144 25.52 -0.27 17.69
CA ASN A 144 26.41 -1.03 18.57
C ASN A 144 27.86 -1.11 18.07
N ASP A 145 28.16 -0.43 16.96
CA ASP A 145 29.47 -0.49 16.36
C ASP A 145 30.52 0.17 17.26
N THR A 146 31.72 -0.42 17.28
CA THR A 146 32.85 0.12 18.04
C THR A 146 34.04 0.27 17.12
N MET A 147 34.72 1.41 17.18
CA MET A 147 35.94 1.66 16.44
C MET A 147 37.06 2.10 17.37
N GLN A 148 38.27 1.62 17.08
CA GLN A 148 39.45 2.07 17.78
C GLN A 148 39.89 3.44 17.24
N CYS A 149 40.06 4.41 18.13
CA CYS A 149 40.60 5.72 17.79
C CYS A 149 42.04 5.57 17.32
N HIS A 150 42.34 5.97 16.07
CA HIS A 150 43.70 5.87 15.51
C HIS A 150 44.73 6.74 16.27
N CYS A 151 44.32 7.85 16.87
CA CYS A 151 45.23 8.76 17.57
C CYS A 151 45.66 8.26 18.98
N CYS A 152 44.72 7.78 19.80
CA CYS A 152 45.02 7.40 21.20
C CYS A 152 44.73 5.93 21.55
N GLY A 153 44.21 5.14 20.60
CA GLY A 153 44.02 3.70 20.76
C GLY A 153 42.81 3.27 21.59
N ILE A 154 41.99 4.19 22.12
CA ILE A 154 40.78 3.82 22.88
C ILE A 154 39.69 3.29 21.95
N ILE A 155 38.86 2.38 22.46
CA ILE A 155 37.67 1.92 21.75
C ILE A 155 36.54 2.89 22.03
N VAL A 156 35.97 3.46 20.97
CA VAL A 156 34.81 4.35 21.04
C VAL A 156 33.61 3.61 20.45
N ARG A 157 32.49 3.65 21.18
CA ARG A 157 31.20 3.13 20.70
C ARG A 157 30.48 4.23 19.92
N GLU A 158 29.79 3.85 18.87
CA GLU A 158 29.00 4.77 18.09
C GLU A 158 27.93 5.44 18.98
N PRO A 159 27.83 6.79 18.98
CA PRO A 159 26.82 7.47 19.76
C PRO A 159 25.45 7.30 19.12
N SER A 160 25.34 7.50 17.80
CA SER A 160 24.08 7.49 17.03
C SER A 160 24.21 6.66 15.77
N PHE A 161 23.09 6.14 15.26
CA PHE A 161 23.04 5.26 14.08
C PHE A 161 23.90 5.76 12.90
N GLY A 162 24.94 5.00 12.55
CA GLY A 162 25.76 5.29 11.36
C GLY A 162 26.59 6.58 11.47
N ALA A 163 26.79 7.13 12.66
CA ALA A 163 27.66 8.27 12.91
C ALA A 163 29.10 8.02 12.42
N PHE A 164 29.63 6.81 12.51
CA PHE A 164 30.96 6.49 11.98
C PHE A 164 31.01 6.63 10.45
N GLU A 165 29.93 6.30 9.73
CA GLU A 165 29.87 6.34 8.27
C GLU A 165 29.50 7.73 7.72
N THR A 166 28.71 8.50 8.48
CA THR A 166 28.15 9.77 8.01
C THR A 166 28.93 10.99 8.52
N THR A 167 28.76 11.35 9.79
CA THR A 167 29.30 12.58 10.40
C THR A 167 30.71 12.39 10.96
N GLY A 168 31.10 11.17 11.26
CA GLY A 168 32.19 10.80 12.16
C GLY A 168 31.81 10.96 13.63
N VAL A 169 32.58 10.29 14.48
CA VAL A 169 32.44 10.32 15.95
C VAL A 169 33.69 10.97 16.55
N ILE A 170 33.52 11.94 17.44
CA ILE A 170 34.66 12.59 18.10
C ILE A 170 35.15 11.69 19.24
N CYS A 171 36.44 11.35 19.21
CA CYS A 171 37.08 10.63 20.31
C CYS A 171 37.07 11.50 21.58
N PRO A 172 36.49 11.04 22.70
CA PRO A 172 36.38 11.83 23.92
C PRO A 172 37.73 12.12 24.60
N GLN A 173 38.80 11.39 24.25
CA GLN A 173 40.11 11.53 24.90
C GLN A 173 41.07 12.45 24.14
N CYS A 174 41.05 12.44 22.80
CA CYS A 174 42.00 13.19 21.98
C CYS A 174 41.33 14.09 20.94
N ASN A 175 40.00 14.20 20.95
CA ASN A 175 39.21 15.01 20.03
C ASN A 175 39.42 14.74 18.53
N SER A 176 40.05 13.61 18.17
CA SER A 176 40.16 13.21 16.77
C SER A 176 38.83 12.66 16.27
N VAL A 177 38.46 13.01 15.03
CA VAL A 177 37.29 12.46 14.37
C VAL A 177 37.59 11.03 13.89
N ILE A 178 36.75 10.09 14.29
CA ILE A 178 36.78 8.67 13.89
C ILE A 178 35.72 8.47 12.81
N ARG A 179 36.10 7.90 11.66
CA ARG A 179 35.18 7.56 10.57
C ARG A 179 35.45 6.17 10.05
N ALA A 180 34.39 5.48 9.66
CA ALA A 180 34.47 4.32 8.81
C ALA A 180 35.00 4.78 7.44
N TYR A 181 36.10 4.23 6.97
CA TYR A 181 36.43 4.36 5.55
C TYR A 181 35.38 3.55 4.79
N PRO A 182 34.73 4.11 3.74
CA PRO A 182 33.88 3.30 2.89
C PRO A 182 34.76 2.18 2.33
N LEU A 183 34.40 0.93 2.62
CA LEU A 183 34.91 -0.20 1.87
C LEU A 183 34.61 0.14 0.41
N SER A 184 35.66 0.38 -0.38
CA SER A 184 35.53 0.53 -1.82
C SER A 184 34.72 -0.67 -2.30
N LYS A 185 33.52 -0.42 -2.83
CA LYS A 185 32.72 -1.46 -3.47
C LYS A 185 33.62 -2.07 -4.55
N GLU A 186 34.11 -3.28 -4.31
CA GLU A 186 34.59 -4.11 -5.40
C GLU A 186 33.36 -4.35 -6.28
N THR A 187 33.50 -3.83 -7.50
CA THR A 187 32.65 -3.89 -8.70
C THR A 187 31.50 -4.89 -8.71
#